data_AF-A0A1W9WWP0-F1
#
_entry.id   AF-A0A1W9WWP0-F1
#
_cell.length_a   1.000
_cell.length_b   1.000
_cell.length_c   1.000
_cell.angle_alpha   90.00
_cell.angle_beta   90.00
_cell.angle_gamma   90.00
#
_symmetry.space_group_name_H-M   'P 1'
#
loop_
_entity.id
_entity.type
_entity.pdbx_description
1 polymer ?
#
loop_
_entity_poly.entity_id
_entity_poly.type
_entity_poly.pdbx_seq_one_letter_code
_entity_poly.pdbx_strand_id
1 'polypeptide(L)' 'MGVKKGRKEGRKEGRKEGRKEGRKEGELIGKIHMAQHFLKRRPTRKDRLASKSVGELRAMLKKLESELRT' A
#
# COMPACT_ATOMS: atom_id res chain seq x y z
N MET A 1 -3.28 -35.24 20.70
CA MET A 1 -3.73 -34.77 19.37
C MET A 1 -3.87 -33.25 19.40
N GLY A 2 -2.96 -32.47 18.81
CA GLY A 2 -3.04 -30.99 18.90
C GLY A 2 -2.31 -30.22 17.80
N VAL A 3 -1.26 -30.80 17.23
CA VAL A 3 -0.38 -30.13 16.25
C VAL A 3 -0.95 -29.95 14.83
N LYS A 4 -1.97 -30.72 14.43
CA LYS A 4 -2.52 -30.65 13.05
C LYS A 4 -3.44 -29.43 12.80
N LYS A 5 -4.07 -28.86 13.84
CA LYS A 5 -5.05 -27.78 13.68
C LYS A 5 -4.38 -26.40 13.59
N GLY A 6 -3.42 -26.11 14.46
CA GLY A 6 -2.69 -24.83 14.47
C GLY A 6 -1.93 -24.51 13.17
N ARG A 7 -1.39 -25.53 12.48
CA ARG A 7 -0.65 -25.32 11.21
C ARG A 7 -1.54 -24.97 10.03
N LYS A 8 -2.84 -25.32 10.08
CA LYS A 8 -3.83 -24.96 9.03
C LYS A 8 -4.39 -23.56 9.23
N GLU A 9 -4.57 -23.12 10.47
CA GLU A 9 -5.04 -21.76 10.80
C GLU A 9 -3.97 -20.71 10.47
N GLY A 10 -2.74 -20.85 10.96
CA GLY A 10 -1.68 -19.87 10.70
C GLY A 10 -1.38 -19.66 9.21
N ARG A 11 -1.52 -20.69 8.37
CA ARG A 11 -1.30 -20.60 6.92
C ARG A 11 -2.46 -19.93 6.17
N LYS A 12 -3.70 -20.03 6.68
CA LYS A 12 -4.87 -19.33 6.12
C LYS A 12 -4.87 -17.86 6.52
N GLU A 13 -4.46 -17.56 7.74
CA GLU A 13 -4.45 -16.21 8.30
C GLU A 13 -3.37 -15.35 7.63
N GLY A 14 -2.12 -15.84 7.56
CA GLY A 14 -1.03 -15.12 6.88
C GLY A 14 -1.30 -14.86 5.39
N ARG A 15 -2.00 -15.77 4.69
CA ARG A 15 -2.37 -15.56 3.27
C ARG A 15 -3.48 -14.53 3.10
N LYS A 16 -4.42 -14.42 4.04
CA LYS A 16 -5.48 -13.41 4.01
C LYS A 16 -4.94 -12.02 4.36
N GLU A 17 -4.04 -11.95 5.33
CA GLU A 17 -3.45 -10.71 5.82
C GLU A 17 -2.52 -10.08 4.78
N GLY A 18 -1.58 -10.86 4.21
CA GLY A 18 -0.71 -10.38 3.14
C GLY A 18 -1.47 -9.94 1.87
N ARG A 19 -2.61 -10.57 1.55
CA ARG A 19 -3.46 -10.15 0.43
C ARG A 19 -4.19 -8.82 0.72
N LYS A 20 -4.60 -8.57 1.96
CA LYS A 20 -5.27 -7.32 2.36
C LYS A 20 -4.27 -6.17 2.39
N GLU A 21 -3.08 -6.39 2.95
CA GLU A 21 -2.03 -5.37 3.00
C GLU A 21 -1.53 -5.00 1.61
N GLY A 22 -1.20 -5.99 0.77
CA GLY A 22 -0.77 -5.73 -0.61
C GLY A 22 -1.81 -5.00 -1.45
N ARG A 23 -3.12 -5.22 -1.21
CA ARG A 23 -4.19 -4.47 -1.88
C ARG A 23 -4.23 -3.00 -1.42
N LYS A 24 -4.07 -2.73 -0.11
CA LYS A 24 -4.04 -1.37 0.43
C LYS A 24 -2.81 -0.59 -0.05
N GLU A 25 -1.64 -1.21 -0.04
CA GLU A 25 -0.41 -0.61 -0.57
C GLU A 25 -0.53 -0.32 -2.06
N GLY A 26 -0.99 -1.28 -2.86
CA GLY A 26 -1.20 -1.10 -4.29
C GLY A 26 -2.17 0.04 -4.62
N GLU A 27 -3.25 0.19 -3.85
CA GLU A 27 -4.21 1.29 -4.02
C GLU A 27 -3.57 2.65 -3.70
N LEU A 28 -2.82 2.77 -2.60
CA LEU A 28 -2.13 4.01 -2.23
C LEU A 28 -1.07 4.40 -3.26
N ILE A 29 -0.28 3.44 -3.73
CA ILE A 29 0.72 3.65 -4.79
C ILE A 29 0.06 4.18 -6.06
N GLY A 30 -1.07 3.58 -6.46
CA GLY A 30 -1.86 4.04 -7.60
C GLY A 30 -2.35 5.48 -7.45
N LYS A 31 -2.92 5.82 -6.28
CA LYS A 31 -3.40 7.18 -6.00
C LYS A 31 -2.27 8.21 -5.99
N ILE A 32 -1.11 7.87 -5.42
CA ILE A 32 0.08 8.73 -5.43
C ILE A 32 0.56 8.97 -6.87
N HIS A 33 0.62 7.93 -7.70
CA HIS A 33 0.98 8.07 -9.12
C HIS A 33 0.03 8.98 -9.88
N MET A 34 -1.27 8.80 -9.68
CA MET A 34 -2.29 9.65 -10.30
C MET A 34 -2.13 11.10 -9.83
N ALA A 35 -2.00 11.33 -8.52
CA ALA A 35 -1.83 12.68 -7.99
C ALA A 35 -0.56 13.36 -8.50
N GLN A 36 0.56 12.61 -8.59
CA GLN A 36 1.80 13.10 -9.20
C GLN A 36 1.62 13.45 -10.68
N HIS A 37 0.87 12.64 -11.43
CA HIS A 37 0.56 12.89 -12.84
C HIS A 37 -0.26 14.18 -13.00
N PHE A 38 -1.31 14.37 -12.19
CA PHE A 38 -2.12 15.60 -12.21
C PHE A 38 -1.32 16.85 -11.84
N LEU A 39 -0.37 16.73 -10.90
CA LEU A 39 0.55 17.81 -10.53
C LEU A 39 1.68 18.03 -11.56
N LYS A 40 1.66 17.33 -12.71
CA LYS A 40 2.72 17.32 -13.74
C LYS A 40 4.12 17.02 -13.17
N ARG A 41 4.19 16.30 -12.05
CA ARG A 41 5.43 15.86 -11.42
C ARG A 41 5.86 14.53 -11.98
N ARG A 42 7.18 14.26 -11.91
CA ARG A 42 7.74 13.00 -12.36
C ARG A 42 7.21 11.86 -11.45
N PRO A 43 6.59 10.80 -12.00
CA PRO A 43 6.04 9.73 -11.19
C PRO A 43 7.17 9.00 -10.46
N THR A 44 6.99 8.78 -9.15
CA THR A 44 7.97 8.08 -8.31
C THR A 44 7.98 6.59 -8.68
N ARG A 45 9.12 5.92 -8.80
CA ARG A 45 9.13 4.48 -9.15
C ARG A 45 8.31 3.65 -8.15
N LYS A 46 7.55 2.66 -8.65
CA LYS A 46 6.72 1.78 -7.82
C LYS A 46 7.54 1.07 -6.75
N ASP A 47 8.75 0.62 -7.07
CA ASP A 47 9.66 -0.04 -6.10
C ASP A 47 9.98 0.87 -4.92
N ARG A 48 10.21 2.16 -5.18
CA ARG A 48 10.47 3.15 -4.11
C ARG A 48 9.26 3.40 -3.22
N LEU A 49 8.05 3.25 -3.75
CA LEU A 49 6.82 3.39 -2.98
C LEU A 49 6.47 2.07 -2.26
N ALA A 50 6.76 0.92 -2.86
CA ALA A 50 6.56 -0.40 -2.25
C ALA A 50 7.53 -0.66 -1.09
N SER A 51 8.72 -0.04 -1.08
CA SER A 51 9.63 -0.09 0.07
C SER A 51 9.21 0.82 1.23
N LYS A 52 8.19 1.67 1.06
CA LYS A 52 7.70 2.59 2.09
C LYS A 52 6.54 1.98 2.86
N SER A 53 6.42 2.36 4.13
CA SER A 53 5.28 1.89 4.94
C SER A 53 3.96 2.52 4.46
N VAL A 54 2.85 1.81 4.66
CA VAL A 54 1.47 2.30 4.44
C VAL A 54 1.25 3.69 5.05
N GLY A 55 1.84 3.96 6.22
CA GLY A 55 1.75 5.27 6.89
C GLY A 55 2.43 6.40 6.11
N GLU A 56 3.63 6.15 5.57
CA GLU A 56 4.34 7.12 4.73
C GLU A 56 3.62 7.36 3.41
N LEU A 57 3.09 6.30 2.80
CA LEU A 57 2.30 6.40 1.56
C LEU A 57 1.05 7.26 1.78
N ARG A 58 0.34 7.06 2.91
CA ARG A 58 -0.80 7.93 3.27
C ARG A 58 -0.39 9.38 3.48
N ALA A 59 0.71 9.65 4.18
CA ALA A 59 1.19 11.01 4.38
C ALA A 59 1.56 11.70 3.07
N MET A 60 2.22 10.97 2.17
CA MET A 60 2.58 11.45 0.83
C MET A 60 1.33 11.74 -0.01
N LEU A 61 0.34 10.83 0.00
CA LEU A 61 -0.92 11.05 -0.70
C LEU A 61 -1.64 12.29 -0.18
N LYS A 62 -1.76 12.44 1.15
CA LYS A 62 -2.41 13.61 1.77
C LYS A 62 -1.74 14.93 1.36
N LYS A 63 -0.41 14.93 1.26
CA LYS A 63 0.36 16.09 0.78
C LYS A 63 0.06 16.40 -0.69
N LEU A 64 0.05 15.39 -1.55
CA LEU A 64 -0.25 15.57 -2.98
C LEU A 64 -1.71 16.01 -3.20
N GLU A 65 -2.66 15.46 -2.44
CA GLU A 65 -4.06 15.89 -2.46
C GLU A 65 -4.22 17.35 -2.01
N SER A 66 -3.47 17.80 -1.01
CA SER A 66 -3.49 19.22 -0.59
C SER A 66 -2.93 20.15 -1.66
N GLU A 67 -1.92 19.72 -2.42
CA GLU A 67 -1.35 20.48 -3.54
C GLU A 67 -2.25 20.48 -4.78
N LEU A 68 -3.16 19.50 -4.93
CA LEU A 68 -4.13 19.46 -6.03
C LEU A 68 -5.36 20.34 -5.79
N ARG A 69 -5.63 20.67 -4.53
CA ARG A 69 -6.80 21.46 -4.13
C ARG A 69 -6.52 22.97 -4.09
N THR A 70 -5.26 23.37 -4.24
CA THR A 70 -4.82 24.75 -4.44
C THR A 70 -4.87 25.14 -5.90
#